data_AF-A0AAF0HTJ3-F1
#
_entry.id   AF-A0AAF0HTJ3-F1
#
_cell.length_a   1.000
_cell.length_b   1.000
_cell.length_c   1.000
_cell.angle_alpha   90.00
_cell.angle_beta   90.00
_cell.angle_gamma   90.00
#
_symmetry.space_group_name_H-M   'P 1'
#
loop_
_entity.id
_entity.type
_entity.pdbx_description
1 polymer ?
#
loop_
_entity_poly.entity_id
_entity_poly.type
_entity_poly.pdbx_seq_one_letter_code
_entity_poly.pdbx_strand_id
1 'polypeptide(L)'
;MEISIIFDTAFQGQAEGAVWIIQSDENRRWFDRQSNLDAGSAIFFPEGGEIGRDAILRSIWNLQEHYPDWSRINVYGAVLTQELVSELRDDGDAMEMENGFALVCA
;
A
#
# COMPACT_ATOMS: atom_id res chain seq x y z
N MET A 1 1.82 4.47 13.15
CA MET A 1 2.61 4.94 12.01
C MET A 1 1.77 4.92 10.73
N GLU A 2 1.86 5.94 9.88
CA GLU A 2 1.17 5.96 8.58
C GLU A 2 2.09 5.41 7.49
N ILE A 3 1.52 4.54 6.64
CA ILE A 3 2.26 3.77 5.65
C ILE A 3 1.44 3.76 4.36
N SER A 4 2.12 3.75 3.21
CA SER A 4 1.46 3.71 1.90
C SER A 4 1.86 2.49 1.10
N ILE A 5 0.87 1.78 0.56
CA ILE A 5 1.03 0.74 -0.46
C ILE A 5 0.48 1.29 -1.78
N ILE A 6 1.29 1.29 -2.83
CA ILE A 6 0.95 1.94 -4.10
C ILE A 6 1.00 0.92 -5.22
N PHE A 7 -0.18 0.52 -5.69
CA PHE A 7 -0.39 -0.37 -6.84
C PHE A 7 -0.61 0.38 -8.16
N ASP A 8 -0.68 1.71 -8.14
CA ASP A 8 -0.67 2.52 -9.37
C ASP A 8 0.72 2.41 -10.04
N THR A 9 0.75 2.05 -11.32
CA THR A 9 1.99 1.94 -12.10
C THR A 9 2.57 3.30 -12.46
N ALA A 10 1.85 4.40 -12.30
CA ALA A 10 2.30 5.73 -12.69
C ALA A 10 2.04 6.78 -11.61
N PHE A 11 2.29 6.45 -10.35
CA PHE A 11 1.97 7.30 -9.20
C PHE A 11 2.64 8.68 -9.29
N GLN A 12 1.83 9.74 -9.21
CA GLN A 12 2.28 11.14 -9.15
C GLN A 12 1.89 11.85 -7.86
N GLY A 13 1.35 11.11 -6.88
CA GLY A 13 0.91 11.68 -5.61
C GLY A 13 2.07 12.01 -4.66
N GLN A 14 1.69 12.53 -3.50
CA GLN A 14 2.58 12.65 -2.35
C GLN A 14 2.35 11.45 -1.42
N ALA A 15 3.44 10.93 -0.86
CA ALA A 15 3.41 9.93 0.20
C ALA A 15 4.53 10.26 1.19
N GLU A 16 4.25 10.09 2.48
CA GLU A 16 5.19 10.33 3.57
C GLU A 16 5.37 9.05 4.39
N GLY A 17 6.47 8.97 5.13
CA GLY A 17 6.77 7.78 5.94
C GLY A 17 7.21 6.60 5.10
N ALA A 18 6.76 5.40 5.47
CA ALA A 18 7.08 4.18 4.74
C ALA A 18 6.21 4.03 3.49
N VAL A 19 6.86 3.76 2.37
CA VAL A 19 6.19 3.62 1.07
C VAL A 19 6.62 2.32 0.41
N TRP A 20 5.65 1.45 0.16
CA TRP A 20 5.81 0.25 -0.65
C TRP A 20 5.10 0.48 -1.98
N ILE A 21 5.86 0.64 -3.05
CA ILE A 21 5.34 1.00 -4.37
C ILE A 21 5.66 -0.09 -5.39
N ILE A 22 4.73 -0.42 -6.27
CA ILE A 22 4.99 -1.43 -7.30
C ILE A 22 6.06 -0.96 -8.29
N GLN A 23 6.81 -1.91 -8.85
CA GLN A 23 7.79 -1.60 -9.87
C GLN A 23 7.13 -1.16 -11.18
N SER A 24 7.58 -0.02 -11.67
CA SER A 24 7.40 0.50 -13.03
C SER A 24 8.49 1.54 -13.30
N ASP A 25 8.64 1.98 -14.55
CA ASP A 25 9.59 3.04 -14.90
C ASP A 25 9.19 4.38 -14.25
N GLU A 26 7.91 4.70 -14.23
CA GLU A 26 7.36 5.91 -13.63
C GLU A 26 7.54 5.93 -12.12
N ASN A 27 7.23 4.82 -11.44
CA ASN A 27 7.37 4.69 -10.00
C ASN A 27 8.83 4.68 -9.58
N ARG A 28 9.72 4.07 -10.38
CA ARG A 28 11.17 4.14 -10.15
C ARG A 28 11.64 5.60 -10.14
N ARG A 29 11.28 6.37 -11.18
CA ARG A 29 11.62 7.80 -11.26
C ARG A 29 10.99 8.60 -10.12
N TRP A 30 9.76 8.27 -9.72
CA TRP A 30 9.11 8.91 -8.58
C TRP A 30 9.86 8.63 -7.27
N PHE A 31 10.20 7.37 -7.00
CA PHE A 31 10.86 6.91 -5.77
C PHE A 31 12.27 7.50 -5.65
N ASP A 32 13.05 7.48 -6.74
CA ASP A 32 14.42 8.02 -6.77
C ASP A 32 14.48 9.55 -6.54
N ARG A 33 13.36 10.27 -6.71
CA ARG A 33 13.27 11.72 -6.43
C ARG A 33 12.93 12.04 -4.97
N GLN A 34 12.48 11.06 -4.19
CA GLN A 34 12.10 11.29 -2.80
C GLN A 34 13.34 11.36 -1.90
N SER A 35 13.41 12.39 -1.06
CA SER A 35 14.55 12.59 -0.14
C SER A 35 14.26 12.16 1.30
N ASN A 36 12.99 11.97 1.67
CA ASN A 36 12.55 11.82 3.05
C ASN A 36 11.64 10.59 3.26
N LEU A 37 11.80 9.53 2.46
CA LEU A 37 11.11 8.27 2.72
C LEU A 37 11.71 7.56 3.92
N ASP A 38 10.87 6.82 4.64
CA ASP A 38 11.34 5.93 5.70
C ASP A 38 12.29 4.86 5.15
N ALA A 39 13.26 4.42 5.96
CA ALA A 39 14.29 3.47 5.55
C ALA A 39 13.73 2.10 5.11
N GLY A 40 12.55 1.70 5.59
CA GLY A 40 11.89 0.48 5.15
C GLY A 40 10.96 0.66 3.94
N SER A 41 11.05 1.80 3.25
CA SER A 41 10.38 2.01 1.95
C SER A 41 11.02 1.17 0.86
N ALA A 42 10.21 0.64 -0.06
CA ALA A 42 10.67 -0.28 -1.08
C ALA A 42 9.87 -0.17 -2.37
N ILE A 43 10.56 -0.49 -3.48
CA ILE A 43 9.91 -0.83 -4.73
C ILE A 43 9.75 -2.35 -4.76
N PHE A 44 8.53 -2.85 -4.96
CA PHE A 44 8.24 -4.28 -4.94
C PHE A 44 7.59 -4.78 -6.23
N PHE A 45 7.63 -6.10 -6.43
CA PHE A 45 6.91 -6.77 -7.50
C PHE A 45 5.79 -7.58 -6.87
N PRO A 46 4.50 -7.38 -7.27
CA PRO A 46 3.43 -8.22 -6.77
C PRO A 46 3.65 -9.67 -7.22
N GLU A 47 3.61 -10.61 -6.27
CA GLU A 47 3.72 -12.04 -6.57
C GLU A 47 2.63 -12.46 -7.57
N GLY A 48 3.02 -13.13 -8.65
CA GLY A 48 2.09 -13.60 -9.69
C GLY A 48 1.81 -12.61 -10.82
N GLY A 49 2.36 -11.39 -10.77
CA GLY A 49 2.35 -10.44 -11.90
C GLY A 49 1.03 -9.71 -12.16
N GLU A 50 -0.07 -10.16 -11.57
CA GLU A 50 -1.37 -9.47 -11.59
C GLU A 50 -1.68 -8.84 -10.23
N ILE A 51 -2.18 -7.60 -10.26
CA ILE A 51 -2.65 -6.89 -9.06
C ILE A 51 -4.08 -7.36 -8.77
N GLY A 52 -4.17 -8.56 -8.20
CA GLY A 52 -5.41 -9.17 -7.73
C GLY A 52 -5.60 -9.03 -6.22
N ARG A 53 -6.75 -9.49 -5.72
CA ARG A 53 -7.10 -9.52 -4.30
C ARG A 53 -5.98 -10.11 -3.43
N ASP A 54 -5.45 -11.26 -3.80
CA ASP A 54 -4.46 -11.98 -2.98
C ASP A 54 -3.12 -11.21 -2.91
N ALA A 55 -2.73 -10.53 -3.98
CA ALA A 55 -1.53 -9.68 -3.99
C ALA A 55 -1.70 -8.47 -3.06
N ILE A 56 -2.90 -7.87 -3.04
CA ILE A 56 -3.24 -6.77 -2.14
C ILE A 56 -3.19 -7.23 -0.67
N LEU A 57 -3.87 -8.32 -0.33
CA LEU A 57 -3.91 -8.86 1.04
C LEU A 57 -2.51 -9.22 1.54
N ARG A 58 -1.72 -9.95 0.74
CA ARG A 58 -0.34 -10.30 1.10
C ARG A 58 0.52 -9.07 1.32
N SER A 59 0.39 -8.04 0.49
CA SER A 59 1.15 -6.80 0.65
C SER A 59 0.80 -6.09 1.97
N ILE A 60 -0.49 -6.06 2.33
CA ILE A 60 -0.96 -5.49 3.60
C ILE A 60 -0.40 -6.30 4.77
N TRP A 61 -0.60 -7.61 4.80
CA TRP A 61 -0.16 -8.46 5.92
C TRP A 61 1.37 -8.44 6.09
N ASN A 62 2.12 -8.54 4.98
CA ASN A 62 3.58 -8.42 5.03
C ASN A 62 4.02 -7.08 5.62
N LEU A 63 3.31 -5.99 5.29
CA LEU A 63 3.63 -4.67 5.80
C LEU A 63 3.29 -4.54 7.28
N GLN A 64 2.16 -5.08 7.73
CA GLN A 64 1.81 -5.12 9.16
C GLN A 64 2.83 -5.92 9.98
N GLU A 65 3.38 -7.01 9.42
CA GLU A 65 4.48 -7.76 10.06
C GLU A 65 5.77 -6.92 10.17
N HIS A 66 6.08 -6.10 9.16
CA HIS A 66 7.27 -5.23 9.17
C HIS A 66 7.11 -4.00 10.07
N TYR A 67 5.89 -3.50 10.22
CA TYR A 67 5.56 -2.29 10.98
C TYR A 67 4.46 -2.57 12.00
N PRO A 68 4.76 -3.27 13.12
CA PRO A 68 3.74 -3.69 14.08
C PRO A 68 3.01 -2.54 14.80
N ASP A 69 3.53 -1.32 14.73
CA ASP A 69 2.94 -0.09 15.29
C ASP A 69 2.24 0.78 14.22
N TRP A 70 1.90 0.20 13.07
CA TRP A 70 1.09 0.85 12.05
C TRP A 70 -0.26 1.31 12.65
N SER A 71 -0.71 2.49 12.22
CA SER A 71 -2.00 3.07 12.62
C SER A 71 -2.91 3.29 11.43
N ARG A 72 -2.32 3.44 10.24
CA ARG A 72 -3.04 3.63 8.98
C ARG A 72 -2.21 3.12 7.81
N ILE A 73 -2.83 2.33 6.95
CA ILE A 73 -2.26 1.90 5.67
C ILE A 73 -3.12 2.50 4.57
N ASN A 74 -2.57 3.43 3.79
CA ASN A 74 -3.21 3.93 2.57
C ASN A 74 -2.84 3.00 1.41
N VAL A 75 -3.84 2.51 0.69
CA VAL A 75 -3.68 1.66 -0.48
C VAL A 75 -4.15 2.42 -1.71
N TYR A 76 -3.22 2.74 -2.61
CA TYR A 76 -3.48 3.47 -3.85
C TYR A 76 -3.49 2.54 -5.06
N GLY A 77 -4.35 2.81 -6.04
CA GLY A 77 -4.43 2.03 -7.28
C GLY A 77 -5.12 0.67 -7.14
N ALA A 78 -5.82 0.44 -6.02
CA ALA A 78 -6.61 -0.77 -5.78
C ALA A 78 -8.03 -0.41 -5.30
N VAL A 79 -9.04 -1.08 -5.84
CA VAL A 79 -10.45 -0.85 -5.47
C VAL A 79 -10.79 -1.63 -4.20
N LEU A 80 -11.47 -0.98 -3.25
CA LEU A 80 -11.99 -1.67 -2.07
C LEU A 80 -13.21 -2.53 -2.46
N THR A 81 -13.03 -3.84 -2.44
CA THR A 81 -14.13 -4.78 -2.70
C THR A 81 -14.74 -5.29 -1.39
N GLN A 82 -15.96 -5.81 -1.46
CA GLN A 82 -16.62 -6.43 -0.30
C GLN A 82 -15.82 -7.62 0.25
N GLU A 83 -15.11 -8.35 -0.61
CA GLU A 83 -14.22 -9.43 -0.18
C GLU A 83 -13.04 -8.90 0.62
N LEU A 84 -12.37 -7.84 0.15
CA LEU A 84 -11.27 -7.20 0.88
C LEU A 84 -11.74 -6.67 2.24
N VAL A 85 -12.92 -6.07 2.31
CA VAL A 85 -13.53 -5.61 3.58
C VAL A 85 -13.77 -6.79 4.53
N SER A 86 -14.20 -7.95 4.00
CA SER A 86 -14.45 -9.13 4.83
C SER A 86 -13.15 -9.74 5.38
N GLU A 87 -12.11 -9.81 4.57
CA GLU A 87 -10.82 -10.40 4.93
C GLU A 87 -10.03 -9.51 5.90
N LEU A 88 -10.08 -8.19 5.73
CA LEU A 88 -9.35 -7.22 6.57
C LEU A 88 -10.09 -6.83 7.85
N ARG A 89 -11.27 -7.39 8.11
CA ARG A 89 -12.13 -6.98 9.23
C ARG A 89 -11.47 -7.13 10.60
N ASP A 90 -10.68 -8.20 10.76
CA ASP A 90 -9.99 -8.48 12.03
C ASP A 90 -8.70 -7.63 12.17
N ASP A 91 -8.23 -7.05 11.06
CA ASP A 91 -7.02 -6.22 10.99
C ASP A 91 -7.31 -4.73 11.23
N GLY A 92 -8.51 -4.26 10.89
CA GLY A 92 -8.93 -2.88 11.11
C GLY A 92 -10.15 -2.45 10.29
N ASP A 93 -10.46 -1.15 10.35
CA ASP A 93 -11.58 -0.56 9.62
C ASP A 93 -11.12 -0.13 8.22
N ALA A 94 -11.69 -0.76 7.19
CA ALA A 94 -11.43 -0.43 5.79
C ALA A 94 -12.38 0.67 5.28
N MET A 95 -11.81 1.72 4.68
CA MET A 95 -12.54 2.91 4.21
C MET A 95 -12.16 3.26 2.77
N GLU A 96 -13.15 3.44 1.89
CA GLU A 96 -12.92 3.84 0.51
C GLU A 96 -12.33 5.26 0.40
N MET A 97 -11.47 5.47 -0.59
CA MET A 97 -10.81 6.74 -0.93
C MET A 97 -10.92 7.00 -2.43
N GLU A 98 -10.71 8.24 -2.88
CA GLU A 98 -10.81 8.62 -4.30
C GLU A 98 -9.93 7.76 -5.23
N ASN A 99 -8.72 7.40 -4.79
CA ASN A 99 -7.75 6.63 -5.58
C ASN A 99 -7.39 5.28 -4.94
N GLY A 100 -8.29 4.74 -4.11
CA GLY A 100 -8.13 3.42 -3.52
C GLY A 100 -8.85 3.29 -2.18
N PHE A 101 -8.15 2.91 -1.12
CA PHE A 101 -8.74 2.79 0.21
C PHE A 101 -7.72 2.92 1.33
N ALA A 102 -8.20 3.00 2.56
CA ALA A 102 -7.37 2.93 3.74
C ALA A 102 -7.81 1.79 4.66
N LEU A 103 -6.85 1.20 5.34
CA LEU A 103 -7.09 0.36 6.52
C LEU A 103 -6.62 1.15 7.74
N VAL A 104 -7.49 1.32 8.73
CA VAL A 104 -7.20 2.05 9.97
C VAL A 104 -7.20 1.04 11.13
N CYS A 105 -6.10 1.01 11.88
CA CYS A 105 -5.99 0.15 13.06
C CYS A 105 -6.99 0.64 14.12
N ALA A 106 -7.82 -0.27 14.64
CA ALA A 106 -8.88 0.00 15.60
C ALA A 106 -8.35 0.12 17.05
#